data_AF-H3ZB51-F1
#
_entry.id   AF-H3ZB51-F1
#
_cell.length_a   1.000
_cell.length_b   1.000
_cell.length_c   1.000
_cell.angle_alpha   90.00
_cell.angle_beta   90.00
_cell.angle_gamma   90.00
#
_symmetry.space_group_name_H-M   'P 1'
#
loop_
_entity.id
_entity.type
_entity.pdbx_description
1 polymer ?
#
loop_
_entity_poly.entity_id
_entity_poly.type
_entity_poly.pdbx_seq_one_letter_code
_entity_poly.pdbx_strand_id
1 'polypeptide(L)'
;MTEPAQLLALLADIDEPALSESFALAPGHWLLLLLLVAACLFALTIALRYWRFQRPKRLARRLWQQLDATDPTMPAQLNQLLKRLLKAYAPRHPLLTADTESWQQHWQSQLPAPLQLPSLQPLLYQAPTQHNALERQQLYQCGGVFIQRFNGRLYQQAASPATGPGTGVDHAGA
;
A
#
# COMPACT_ATOMS: atom_id res chain seq x y z
N MET A 1 -7.50 -17.07 -85.90
CA MET A 1 -7.70 -15.83 -85.12
C MET A 1 -8.72 -16.08 -84.00
N THR A 2 -8.40 -16.96 -83.06
CA THR A 2 -9.31 -17.38 -81.96
C THR A 2 -8.53 -17.54 -80.66
N GLU A 3 -7.58 -16.65 -80.40
CA GLU A 3 -6.77 -16.64 -79.17
C GLU A 3 -7.32 -15.74 -78.03
N PRO A 4 -7.98 -14.58 -78.27
CA PRO A 4 -8.37 -13.72 -77.15
C PRO A 4 -9.55 -14.29 -76.36
N ALA A 5 -10.49 -14.97 -77.03
CA ALA A 5 -11.66 -15.56 -76.37
C ALA A 5 -11.28 -16.76 -75.48
N GLN A 6 -10.25 -17.53 -75.87
CA GLN A 6 -9.76 -18.66 -75.07
C GLN A 6 -8.93 -18.19 -73.89
N LEU A 7 -8.13 -17.13 -74.05
CA LEU A 7 -7.39 -16.51 -72.94
C LEU A 7 -8.32 -15.93 -71.87
N LEU A 8 -9.45 -15.32 -72.27
CA LEU A 8 -10.46 -14.82 -71.33
C LEU A 8 -11.19 -15.95 -70.61
N ALA A 9 -11.47 -17.07 -71.30
CA ALA A 9 -12.04 -18.25 -70.66
C ALA A 9 -11.06 -18.90 -69.65
N LEU A 10 -9.75 -18.84 -69.93
CA LEU A 10 -8.71 -19.32 -69.01
C LEU A 10 -8.54 -18.41 -67.78
N LEU A 11 -8.79 -17.10 -67.91
CA LEU A 11 -8.81 -16.16 -66.78
C LEU A 11 -10.02 -16.34 -65.88
N ALA A 12 -11.18 -16.71 -66.44
CA ALA A 12 -12.38 -17.00 -65.67
C ALA A 12 -12.25 -18.28 -64.83
N ASP A 13 -11.31 -19.16 -65.20
CA ASP A 13 -10.98 -20.41 -64.49
C ASP A 13 -9.89 -20.23 -63.42
N ILE A 14 -9.31 -19.03 -63.29
CA ILE A 14 -8.51 -18.68 -62.12
C ILE A 14 -9.49 -18.37 -61.00
N ASP A 15 -10.02 -19.43 -60.39
CA ASP A 15 -10.77 -19.40 -59.14
C ASP A 15 -9.90 -18.66 -58.10
N GLU A 16 -10.29 -17.43 -57.83
CA GLU A 16 -9.76 -16.65 -56.71
C GLU A 16 -10.09 -17.47 -55.46
N PRO A 17 -9.09 -17.97 -54.70
CA PRO A 17 -9.40 -18.80 -53.54
C PRO A 17 -10.23 -17.90 -52.64
N ALA A 18 -11.50 -18.27 -52.42
CA ALA A 18 -12.43 -17.54 -51.59
C ALA A 18 -11.68 -17.18 -50.31
N LEU A 19 -11.24 -15.92 -50.23
CA LEU A 19 -10.51 -15.38 -49.10
C LEU A 19 -11.48 -15.58 -47.97
N SER A 20 -11.18 -16.60 -47.18
CA SER A 20 -12.14 -17.18 -46.27
C SER A 20 -12.61 -16.03 -45.41
N GLU A 21 -13.88 -15.63 -45.58
CA GLU A 21 -14.52 -14.57 -44.80
C GLU A 21 -14.71 -15.01 -43.34
N SER A 22 -13.90 -15.94 -42.88
CA SER A 22 -13.54 -16.12 -41.49
C SER A 22 -12.51 -15.04 -41.11
N PHE A 23 -12.99 -13.79 -41.09
CA PHE A 23 -12.64 -12.84 -40.03
C PHE A 23 -13.16 -13.32 -38.66
N ALA A 24 -13.55 -14.59 -38.55
CA ALA A 24 -13.61 -15.32 -37.31
C ALA A 24 -12.19 -15.39 -36.76
N LEU A 25 -11.86 -14.45 -35.88
CA LEU A 25 -10.72 -14.46 -34.97
C LEU A 25 -10.39 -15.93 -34.67
N ALA A 26 -9.29 -16.45 -35.25
CA ALA A 26 -8.96 -17.87 -35.20
C ALA A 26 -9.13 -18.38 -33.76
N PRO A 27 -9.63 -19.60 -33.50
CA PRO A 27 -10.00 -20.06 -32.15
C PRO A 27 -8.96 -19.80 -31.05
N GLY A 28 -7.67 -19.73 -31.40
CA GLY A 28 -6.59 -19.33 -30.49
C GLY A 28 -6.68 -17.92 -29.90
N HIS A 29 -7.39 -16.98 -30.54
CA HIS A 29 -7.57 -15.62 -30.03
C HIS A 29 -8.52 -15.56 -28.85
N TRP A 30 -9.49 -16.47 -28.76
CA TRP A 30 -10.33 -16.59 -27.57
C TRP A 30 -9.50 -16.96 -26.34
N LEU A 31 -8.48 -17.80 -26.53
CA LEU A 31 -7.56 -18.19 -25.47
C LEU A 31 -6.68 -17.01 -25.03
N LEU A 32 -6.20 -16.21 -25.99
CA LEU A 32 -5.51 -14.95 -25.70
C LEU A 32 -6.40 -13.94 -24.97
N LEU A 33 -7.65 -13.80 -25.39
CA LEU A 33 -8.61 -12.89 -24.77
C LEU A 33 -8.95 -13.33 -23.34
N LEU A 34 -9.13 -14.63 -23.11
CA LEU A 34 -9.35 -15.19 -21.78
C LEU A 34 -8.12 -14.97 -20.87
N LEU A 35 -6.92 -15.19 -21.40
CA LEU A 35 -5.67 -14.91 -20.68
C LEU A 35 -5.55 -13.42 -20.33
N LEU A 36 -5.86 -12.53 -21.28
CA LEU A 36 -5.85 -11.08 -21.06
C LEU A 36 -6.84 -10.67 -19.97
N VAL A 37 -8.06 -11.20 -20.00
CA VAL A 37 -9.08 -10.93 -18.99
C VAL A 37 -8.63 -11.45 -17.62
N ALA A 38 -8.09 -12.67 -17.54
CA ALA A 38 -7.59 -13.23 -16.30
C ALA A 38 -6.42 -12.41 -15.72
N ALA A 39 -5.48 -11.98 -16.57
CA ALA A 39 -4.38 -11.11 -16.18
C ALA A 39 -4.89 -9.74 -15.68
N CYS A 40 -5.88 -9.17 -16.36
CA CYS A 40 -6.47 -7.88 -15.98
C CYS A 40 -7.20 -7.97 -14.64
N LEU A 41 -7.98 -9.03 -14.41
CA LEU A 41 -8.62 -9.31 -13.11
C LEU A 41 -7.58 -9.51 -12.01
N PHE A 42 -6.53 -10.29 -12.27
CA PHE A 42 -5.45 -10.50 -11.31
C PHE A 42 -4.75 -9.19 -10.94
N ALA A 43 -4.38 -8.38 -11.94
CA ALA A 43 -3.80 -7.06 -11.73
C ALA A 43 -4.74 -6.15 -10.94
N LEU A 44 -6.05 -6.17 -11.24
CA LEU A 44 -7.05 -5.40 -10.52
C LEU A 44 -7.15 -5.81 -9.05
N THR A 45 -7.14 -7.11 -8.73
CA THR A 45 -7.19 -7.58 -7.34
C THR A 45 -5.96 -7.14 -6.55
N ILE A 46 -4.77 -7.22 -7.14
CA ILE A 46 -3.52 -6.74 -6.53
C ILE A 46 -3.58 -5.22 -6.34
N ALA A 47 -4.03 -4.49 -7.35
CA ALA A 47 -4.16 -3.04 -7.29
C ALA A 47 -5.15 -2.63 -6.19
N LEU A 48 -6.34 -3.23 -6.13
CA LEU A 48 -7.34 -2.96 -5.10
C LEU A 48 -6.81 -3.25 -3.70
N ARG A 49 -6.13 -4.39 -3.53
CA ARG A 49 -5.49 -4.76 -2.26
C ARG A 49 -4.44 -3.71 -1.88
N TYR A 50 -3.55 -3.34 -2.79
CA TYR A 50 -2.54 -2.30 -2.58
C TYR A 50 -3.15 -0.92 -2.27
N TRP A 51 -4.23 -0.56 -2.95
CA TRP A 51 -4.97 0.68 -2.71
C TRP A 51 -5.62 0.71 -1.34
N ARG A 52 -6.23 -0.40 -0.89
CA ARG A 52 -6.77 -0.51 0.48
C ARG A 52 -5.68 -0.34 1.53
N PHE A 53 -4.48 -0.89 1.30
CA PHE A 53 -3.33 -0.68 2.19
C PHE A 53 -2.90 0.80 2.28
N GLN A 54 -3.07 1.59 1.22
CA GLN A 54 -2.68 3.01 1.25
C GLN A 54 -3.73 3.96 1.84
N ARG A 55 -4.99 3.55 1.96
CA ARG A 55 -6.08 4.38 2.52
C ARG A 55 -5.75 4.98 3.89
N PRO A 56 -5.32 4.22 4.91
CA PRO A 56 -5.02 4.79 6.23
C PRO A 56 -3.84 5.77 6.21
N LYS A 57 -2.82 5.55 5.35
CA LYS A 57 -1.72 6.51 5.16
C LYS A 57 -2.20 7.83 4.54
N ARG A 58 -3.10 7.75 3.55
CA ARG A 58 -3.71 8.94 2.92
C ARG A 58 -4.56 9.74 3.90
N LEU A 59 -5.34 9.06 4.74
CA LEU A 59 -6.14 9.71 5.79
C LEU A 59 -5.25 10.37 6.84
N ALA A 60 -4.21 9.69 7.32
CA ALA A 60 -3.26 10.28 8.27
C ALA A 60 -2.55 11.51 7.69
N ARG A 61 -2.16 11.47 6.41
CA ARG A 61 -1.55 12.63 5.74
C ARG A 61 -2.53 13.81 5.65
N ARG A 62 -3.78 13.57 5.28
CA ARG A 62 -4.81 14.63 5.22
C ARG A 62 -5.07 15.25 6.59
N LEU A 63 -5.17 14.41 7.62
CA LEU A 63 -5.38 14.88 8.98
C LEU A 63 -4.19 15.69 9.46
N TRP A 64 -2.95 15.22 9.24
CA TRP A 64 -1.75 15.98 9.55
C TRP A 64 -1.74 17.36 8.89
N GLN A 65 -2.17 17.48 7.62
CA GLN A 65 -2.30 18.76 6.93
C GLN A 65 -3.38 19.69 7.51
N GLN A 66 -4.33 19.15 8.28
CA GLN A 66 -5.36 19.92 8.98
C GLN A 66 -4.94 20.35 10.39
N LEU A 67 -3.88 19.75 10.95
CA LEU A 67 -3.34 20.18 12.24
C LEU A 67 -2.57 21.50 12.06
N ASP A 68 -2.93 22.49 12.86
CA ASP A 68 -2.17 23.73 12.97
C ASP A 68 -1.05 23.56 14.00
N ALA A 69 0.19 23.90 13.62
CA ALA A 69 1.34 23.87 14.52
C ALA A 69 1.22 24.90 15.67
N THR A 70 0.34 25.89 15.52
CA THR A 70 0.07 26.95 16.50
C THR A 70 -0.91 26.50 17.58
N ASP A 71 -1.76 25.51 17.28
CA ASP A 71 -2.76 24.99 18.21
C ASP A 71 -2.09 24.31 19.42
N PRO A 72 -2.43 24.69 20.65
CA PRO A 72 -1.80 24.12 21.83
C PRO A 72 -2.28 22.69 22.14
N THR A 73 -3.33 22.19 21.49
CA THR A 73 -3.80 20.79 21.52
C THR A 73 -3.15 19.89 20.47
N MET A 74 -2.37 20.47 19.55
CA MET A 74 -1.71 19.76 18.45
C MET A 74 -0.90 18.53 18.90
N PRO A 75 -0.08 18.57 19.98
CA PRO A 75 0.70 17.40 20.40
C PRO A 75 -0.16 16.19 20.77
N ALA A 76 -1.27 16.43 21.48
CA ALA A 76 -2.22 15.40 21.87
C ALA A 76 -2.94 14.81 20.64
N GLN A 77 -3.40 15.67 19.73
CA GLN A 77 -4.04 15.26 18.49
C GLN A 77 -3.09 14.45 17.60
N LEU A 78 -1.83 14.88 17.48
CA LEU A 78 -0.81 14.17 16.70
C LEU A 78 -0.53 12.78 17.30
N ASN A 79 -0.37 12.68 18.63
CA ASN A 79 -0.13 11.40 19.29
C ASN A 79 -1.32 10.44 19.08
N GLN A 80 -2.55 10.93 19.24
CA GLN A 80 -3.75 10.14 18.94
C GLN A 80 -3.81 9.71 17.47
N LEU A 81 -3.43 10.59 16.54
CA LEU A 81 -3.36 10.28 15.11
C LEU A 81 -2.37 9.15 14.82
N LEU A 82 -1.15 9.21 15.37
CA LEU A 82 -0.16 8.15 15.17
C LEU A 82 -0.60 6.83 15.82
N LYS A 83 -1.15 6.85 17.03
CA LYS A 83 -1.68 5.64 17.69
C LYS A 83 -2.82 5.02 16.89
N ARG A 84 -3.73 5.85 16.37
CA ARG A 84 -4.83 5.39 15.49
C ARG A 84 -4.30 4.84 14.18
N LEU A 85 -3.27 5.46 13.60
CA LEU A 85 -2.59 4.97 12.41
C LEU A 85 -1.99 3.58 12.67
N LEU A 86 -1.25 3.40 13.77
CA LEU A 86 -0.70 2.10 14.14
C LEU A 86 -1.79 1.06 14.34
N LYS A 87 -2.86 1.39 15.08
CA LYS A 87 -4.01 0.49 15.30
C LYS A 87 -4.68 0.04 14.00
N ALA A 88 -4.73 0.92 12.99
CA ALA A 88 -5.30 0.59 11.68
C ALA A 88 -4.48 -0.44 10.90
N TYR A 89 -3.16 -0.52 11.11
CA TYR A 89 -2.31 -1.52 10.44
C TYR A 89 -2.08 -2.77 11.30
N ALA A 90 -1.88 -2.59 12.60
CA ALA A 90 -1.50 -3.65 13.54
C ALA A 90 -2.28 -3.49 14.86
N PRO A 91 -3.55 -3.92 14.93
CA PRO A 91 -4.41 -3.72 16.11
C PRO A 91 -3.94 -4.46 17.36
N ARG A 92 -3.10 -5.50 17.21
CA ARG A 92 -2.54 -6.33 18.29
C ARG A 92 -1.07 -5.99 18.61
N HIS A 93 -0.55 -4.86 18.13
CA HIS A 93 0.85 -4.52 18.32
C HIS A 93 1.14 -4.17 19.79
N PRO A 94 2.20 -4.71 20.43
CA PRO A 94 2.52 -4.45 21.84
C PRO A 94 2.80 -2.97 22.13
N LEU A 95 3.31 -2.22 21.15
CA LEU A 95 3.49 -0.75 21.23
C LEU A 95 2.21 0.04 21.51
N LEU A 96 1.02 -0.50 21.27
CA LEU A 96 -0.24 0.21 21.57
C LEU A 96 -0.55 0.24 23.07
N THR A 97 -0.09 -0.77 23.81
CA THR A 97 -0.23 -0.90 25.27
C THR A 97 1.00 -0.41 26.02
N ALA A 98 2.08 -0.11 25.31
CA ALA A 98 3.35 0.28 25.91
C ALA A 98 3.35 1.73 26.43
N ASP A 99 4.22 2.00 27.39
CA ASP A 99 4.33 3.32 28.03
C ASP A 99 4.78 4.41 27.04
N THR A 100 4.44 5.66 27.35
CA THR A 100 4.76 6.83 26.52
C THR A 100 6.25 6.95 26.17
N GLU A 101 7.14 6.51 27.07
CA GLU A 101 8.60 6.50 26.83
C GLU A 101 9.02 5.46 25.80
N SER A 102 8.54 4.23 25.93
CA SER A 102 8.82 3.16 24.96
C SER A 102 8.27 3.51 23.57
N TRP A 103 7.10 4.16 23.53
CA TRP A 103 6.51 4.71 22.32
C TRP A 103 7.40 5.79 21.69
N GLN A 104 7.89 6.73 22.49
CA GLN A 104 8.81 7.78 22.07
C GLN A 104 10.12 7.20 21.51
N GLN A 105 10.74 6.24 22.21
CA GLN A 105 11.97 5.60 21.76
C GLN A 105 11.79 4.88 20.43
N HIS A 106 10.66 4.16 20.26
CA HIS A 106 10.33 3.52 19.00
C HIS A 106 10.11 4.54 17.88
N TRP A 107 9.45 5.65 18.16
CA TRP A 107 9.29 6.72 17.16
C TRP A 107 10.65 7.34 16.79
N GLN A 108 11.48 7.65 17.78
CA GLN A 108 12.83 8.19 17.56
C GLN A 108 13.68 7.27 16.69
N SER A 109 13.61 5.94 16.87
CA SER A 109 14.39 4.99 16.06
C SER A 109 13.96 4.95 14.59
N GLN A 110 12.74 5.37 14.28
CA GLN A 110 12.21 5.44 12.92
C GLN A 110 12.52 6.80 12.24
N LEU A 111 12.94 7.80 13.02
CA LEU A 111 13.30 9.12 12.53
C LEU A 111 14.79 9.16 12.12
N PRO A 112 15.15 9.92 11.07
CA PRO A 112 16.54 10.10 10.68
C PRO A 112 17.30 10.94 11.71
N ALA A 113 18.61 10.68 11.85
CA ALA A 113 19.50 11.26 12.87
C ALA A 113 19.48 12.79 13.07
N PRO A 114 19.20 13.67 12.08
CA PRO A 114 19.11 15.11 12.36
C PRO A 114 17.83 15.54 13.11
N LEU A 115 16.79 14.70 13.17
CA LEU A 115 15.57 15.01 13.91
C LEU A 115 15.58 14.31 15.27
N GLN A 116 15.65 15.12 16.33
CA GLN A 116 15.45 14.67 17.70
C GLN A 116 14.02 14.99 18.13
N LEU A 117 13.32 13.98 18.61
CA LEU A 117 11.98 14.10 19.15
C LEU A 117 12.06 14.77 20.53
N PRO A 118 11.31 15.87 20.78
CA PRO A 118 11.20 16.43 22.11
C PRO A 118 10.51 15.43 23.06
N SER A 119 10.70 15.59 24.37
CA SER A 119 10.07 14.74 25.38
C SER A 119 8.55 14.81 25.27
N LEU A 120 7.90 13.67 25.01
CA LEU A 120 6.45 13.61 24.78
C LEU A 120 5.65 13.73 26.08
N GLN A 121 6.18 13.26 27.21
CA GLN A 121 5.51 13.35 28.50
C GLN A 121 5.08 14.80 28.84
N PRO A 122 5.99 15.80 28.89
CA PRO A 122 5.58 17.16 29.20
C PRO A 122 4.59 17.70 28.17
N LEU A 123 4.79 17.44 26.88
CA LEU A 123 3.92 17.94 25.81
C LEU A 123 2.52 17.31 25.75
N LEU A 124 2.31 16.15 26.39
CA LEU A 124 1.03 15.45 26.41
C LEU A 124 0.26 15.65 27.70
N TYR A 125 0.96 15.83 28.83
CA TYR A 125 0.37 15.89 30.16
C TYR A 125 0.40 17.30 30.78
N GLN A 126 1.20 18.24 30.25
CA GLN A 126 1.16 19.64 30.73
C GLN A 126 0.02 20.43 30.10
N ALA A 127 -0.37 21.48 30.81
CA ALA A 127 -1.43 22.36 30.34
C ALA A 127 -1.03 23.05 29.02
N PRO A 128 -1.99 23.27 28.09
CA PRO A 128 -1.73 23.85 26.77
C PRO A 128 -0.99 25.20 26.80
N THR A 129 -1.09 25.93 27.91
CA THR A 129 -0.49 27.25 28.17
C THR A 129 1.00 27.21 28.51
N GLN A 130 1.54 26.06 28.91
CA GLN A 130 2.95 25.90 29.29
C GLN A 130 3.81 25.31 28.16
N HIS A 131 3.21 25.01 27.01
CA HIS A 131 3.91 24.41 25.89
C HIS A 131 4.88 25.37 25.23
N ASN A 132 6.15 25.01 25.26
CA ASN A 132 7.20 25.70 24.55
C ASN A 132 6.93 25.67 23.03
N ALA A 133 6.88 26.83 22.38
CA ALA A 133 6.49 26.94 20.96
C ALA A 133 7.48 26.21 20.03
N LEU A 134 8.76 26.22 20.38
CA LEU A 134 9.84 25.53 19.66
C LEU A 134 9.66 24.01 19.67
N GLU A 135 9.38 23.43 20.83
CA GLU A 135 9.18 21.98 20.98
C GLU A 135 7.95 21.50 20.20
N ARG A 136 6.87 22.30 20.18
CA ARG A 136 5.68 22.02 19.37
C ARG A 136 5.99 22.01 17.87
N GLN A 137 6.80 22.95 17.38
CA GLN A 137 7.21 22.99 15.98
C GLN A 137 8.13 21.81 15.62
N GLN A 138 9.07 21.44 16.49
CA GLN A 138 9.92 20.26 16.30
C GLN A 138 9.08 18.98 16.23
N LEU A 139 8.11 18.83 17.12
CA LEU A 139 7.17 17.71 17.13
C LEU A 139 6.32 17.66 15.85
N TYR A 140 5.86 18.81 15.35
CA TYR A 140 5.13 18.90 14.07
C TYR A 140 5.98 18.39 12.90
N GLN A 141 7.23 18.83 12.81
CA GLN A 141 8.18 18.41 11.77
C GLN A 141 8.47 16.92 11.85
N CYS A 142 8.75 16.41 13.06
CA CYS A 142 8.94 14.98 13.30
C CYS A 142 7.70 14.16 12.90
N GLY A 143 6.50 14.66 13.21
CA GLY A 143 5.22 14.04 12.86
C GLY A 143 5.04 13.89 11.35
N GLY A 144 5.33 14.95 10.60
CA GLY A 144 5.28 14.94 9.14
C GLY A 144 6.22 13.90 8.54
N VAL A 145 7.50 13.91 8.95
CA VAL A 145 8.52 12.96 8.48
C VAL A 145 8.13 11.52 8.80
N PHE A 146 7.63 11.26 10.00
CA PHE A 146 7.18 9.93 10.41
C PHE A 146 6.01 9.44 9.56
N ILE A 147 4.96 10.25 9.36
CA ILE A 147 3.80 9.86 8.54
C ILE A 147 4.21 9.59 7.09
N GLN A 148 5.18 10.34 6.56
CA GLN A 148 5.75 10.09 5.24
C GLN A 148 6.50 8.76 5.16
N ARG A 149 7.35 8.47 6.15
CA ARG A 149 8.18 7.25 6.21
C ARG A 149 7.43 6.02 6.72
N PHE A 150 6.27 6.20 7.36
CA PHE A 150 5.51 5.13 7.97
C PHE A 150 5.21 4.03 6.94
N ASN A 151 5.66 2.82 7.27
CA ASN A 151 5.47 1.62 6.47
C ASN A 151 4.66 0.60 7.26
N GLY A 152 3.35 0.56 7.00
CA GLY A 152 2.42 -0.33 7.70
C GLY A 152 2.70 -1.83 7.49
N ARG A 153 3.45 -2.20 6.45
CA ARG A 153 3.81 -3.62 6.20
C ARG A 153 4.73 -4.18 7.29
N LEU A 154 5.66 -3.37 7.80
CA LEU A 154 6.60 -3.81 8.85
C LEU A 154 5.85 -4.17 10.13
N TYR A 155 4.87 -3.34 10.51
CA TYR A 155 4.05 -3.58 11.69
C TYR A 155 3.08 -4.76 11.51
N GLN A 156 2.62 -5.02 10.29
CA GLN A 156 1.80 -6.20 10.00
C GLN A 156 2.59 -7.50 10.01
N GLN A 157 3.84 -7.48 9.57
CA GLN A 157 4.74 -8.63 9.67
C GLN A 157 5.05 -8.95 11.12
N ALA A 158 5.28 -7.93 11.96
CA ALA A 158 5.47 -8.12 13.40
C ALA A 158 4.19 -8.60 14.12
N ALA A 159 3.00 -8.21 13.63
CA ALA A 159 1.72 -8.59 14.22
C ALA A 159 1.15 -9.92 13.69
N SER A 160 1.63 -10.40 12.54
CA SER A 160 1.29 -11.72 12.03
C SER A 160 2.22 -12.70 12.71
N PRO A 161 1.74 -13.57 13.63
CA PRO A 161 2.60 -14.60 14.17
C PRO A 161 3.09 -15.38 12.97
N ALA A 162 4.41 -15.40 12.76
CA ALA A 162 5.00 -16.33 11.84
C ALA A 162 4.42 -17.70 12.20
N THR A 163 3.72 -18.33 11.26
CA THR A 163 3.60 -19.77 11.25
C THR A 163 5.04 -20.26 11.30
N GLY A 164 5.51 -20.59 12.49
CA GLY A 164 6.83 -21.15 12.70
C GLY A 164 6.94 -22.40 11.82
N PRO A 165 8.12 -22.68 11.25
CA PRO A 165 8.33 -23.99 10.64
C PRO A 165 8.06 -25.03 11.72
N GLY A 166 7.29 -26.06 11.39
CA GLY A 166 7.03 -27.17 12.30
C GLY A 166 8.34 -27.76 12.78
N THR A 167 8.68 -27.51 14.04
CA THR A 167 9.79 -28.17 14.73
C THR A 167 9.19 -28.88 15.93
N GLY A 168 9.33 -30.21 15.96
CA GLY A 168 9.29 -31.00 17.18
C GLY A 168 7.93 -31.60 17.55
N VAL A 169 7.52 -32.66 16.84
CA VAL A 169 6.88 -33.80 17.51
C VAL A 169 7.63 -35.06 17.06
N ASP A 170 8.90 -35.15 17.48
CA ASP A 170 9.51 -36.46 17.66
C ASP A 170 8.88 -37.04 18.92
N HIS A 171 8.07 -38.07 18.71
CA HIS A 171 7.45 -38.87 19.74
C HIS A 171 8.54 -39.58 20.57
N ALA A 172 8.97 -38.95 21.67
CA ALA A 172 9.51 -39.65 22.81
C ALA A 172 8.31 -40.09 23.68
N GLY A 173 8.05 -41.40 23.75
CA GLY A 173 6.99 -41.90 24.62
C GLY A 173 6.71 -43.39 24.45
N ALA A 174 7.42 -44.18 25.27
CA ALA A 174 7.10 -45.52 25.79
C ALA A 174 7.18 -46.72 24.85
#